data_AF-A0A377JYD0-F1
#
_entry.id   AF-A0A377JYD0-F1
#
_cell.length_a   1.000
_cell.length_b   1.000
_cell.length_c   1.000
_cell.angle_alpha   90.00
_cell.angle_beta   90.00
_cell.angle_gamma   90.00
#
_symmetry.space_group_name_H-M   'P 1'
#
loop_
_entity.id
_entity.type
_entity.pdbx_description
1 polymer ?
#
loop_
_entity_poly.entity_id
_entity_poly.type
_entity_poly.pdbx_seq_one_letter_code
_entity_poly.pdbx_strand_id
1 'polypeptide(L)'
;MRNLAQQKPNDPEQVYAYGLYLSGHDQDRAALAHINSLPRGQWNSNIQELVNRLQNDQVLETANRLRENGKEAEAEAMLRQQPPSSRIDLTLADWAQQRT
;
A
#
# COMPACT_ATOMS: atom_id res chain seq x y z
N MET A 1 25.87 10.75 -28.98
CA MET A 1 26.36 9.93 -27.86
C MET A 1 25.16 9.53 -27.01
N ARG A 2 24.61 8.33 -27.24
CA ARG A 2 23.55 7.77 -26.40
C ARG A 2 24.25 7.13 -25.21
N ASN A 3 24.47 7.90 -24.15
CA ASN A 3 24.64 7.30 -22.84
C ASN A 3 23.27 6.70 -22.51
N LEU A 4 23.06 5.46 -22.95
CA LEU A 4 22.06 4.60 -22.37
C LEU A 4 22.40 4.61 -20.90
N ALA A 5 21.62 5.38 -20.14
CA ALA A 5 21.59 5.39 -18.70
C ALA A 5 21.88 3.95 -18.28
N GLN A 6 23.02 3.74 -17.62
CA GLN A 6 23.36 2.46 -17.04
C GLN A 6 22.08 2.00 -16.34
N GLN A 7 21.46 0.93 -16.86
CA GLN A 7 20.29 0.32 -16.25
C GLN A 7 20.75 -0.11 -14.87
N LYS A 8 20.64 0.80 -13.90
CA LYS A 8 20.87 0.49 -12.52
C LYS A 8 19.60 -0.24 -12.13
N PRO A 9 19.67 -1.54 -11.79
CA PRO A 9 18.49 -2.28 -11.35
C PRO A 9 17.83 -1.68 -10.10
N ASN A 10 18.48 -0.69 -9.49
CA ASN A 10 18.01 0.08 -8.33
C ASN A 10 17.72 1.55 -8.69
N ASP A 11 17.32 1.84 -9.93
CA ASP A 11 16.86 3.18 -10.30
C ASP A 11 15.49 3.44 -9.63
N PRO A 12 15.37 4.47 -8.76
CA PRO A 12 14.12 4.77 -8.06
C PRO A 12 12.94 5.03 -9.02
N GLU A 13 13.18 5.68 -10.18
CA GLU A 13 12.11 5.95 -11.12
C GLU A 13 11.57 4.66 -11.76
N GLN A 14 12.43 3.69 -12.05
CA GLN A 14 12.02 2.39 -12.60
C GLN A 14 11.25 1.56 -11.58
N VAL A 15 11.74 1.50 -10.35
CA VAL A 15 11.08 0.80 -9.24
C VAL A 15 9.69 1.39 -9.00
N TYR A 16 9.57 2.72 -9.02
CA TYR A 16 8.29 3.41 -8.91
C TYR A 16 7.35 3.08 -10.07
N ALA A 17 7.81 3.19 -11.32
CA ALA A 17 7.00 2.91 -12.50
C ALA A 17 6.48 1.46 -12.52
N TYR A 18 7.34 0.50 -12.15
CA TYR A 18 6.93 -0.90 -12.08
C TYR A 18 5.99 -1.18 -10.90
N GLY A 19 6.22 -0.54 -9.75
CA GLY A 19 5.29 -0.57 -8.61
C GLY A 19 3.89 -0.06 -8.98
N LEU A 20 3.80 1.05 -9.71
CA LEU A 20 2.53 1.57 -10.24
C LEU A 20 1.86 0.59 -11.19
N TYR A 21 2.61 -0.02 -12.10
CA TYR A 21 2.09 -1.01 -13.03
C TYR A 21 1.47 -2.21 -12.30
N LEU A 22 2.18 -2.76 -11.31
CA LEU A 22 1.70 -3.88 -10.50
C LEU A 22 0.46 -3.51 -9.68
N SER A 23 0.44 -2.33 -9.06
CA SER A 23 -0.72 -1.84 -8.31
C SER A 23 -1.95 -1.65 -9.22
N GLY A 24 -1.76 -1.15 -10.44
CA GLY A 24 -2.83 -1.04 -11.42
C GLY A 24 -3.43 -2.38 -11.89
N HIS A 25 -2.82 -3.51 -11.51
CA HIS A 25 -3.31 -4.87 -11.78
C HIS A 25 -3.74 -5.60 -10.49
N ASP A 26 -4.03 -4.86 -9.41
CA ASP A 26 -4.39 -5.41 -8.10
C ASP A 26 -3.28 -6.28 -7.47
N GLN A 27 -2.02 -6.11 -7.91
CA GLN A 27 -0.86 -6.86 -7.41
C GLN A 27 -0.09 -6.07 -6.35
N ASP A 28 -0.79 -5.42 -5.43
CA ASP A 28 -0.20 -4.49 -4.45
C ASP A 28 0.90 -5.14 -3.59
N ARG A 29 0.76 -6.42 -3.24
CA ARG A 29 1.79 -7.16 -2.49
C ARG A 29 3.06 -7.35 -3.32
N ALA A 30 2.92 -7.63 -4.62
CA ALA A 30 4.06 -7.73 -5.53
C ALA A 30 4.71 -6.36 -5.74
N ALA A 31 3.90 -5.31 -5.87
CA ALA A 31 4.38 -3.93 -5.96
C ALA A 31 5.21 -3.55 -4.72
N LEU A 32 4.69 -3.82 -3.52
CA LEU A 32 5.40 -3.59 -2.27
C LEU A 32 6.69 -4.40 -2.18
N ALA A 33 6.67 -5.70 -2.52
CA ALA A 33 7.86 -6.53 -2.49
C ALA A 33 8.95 -6.01 -3.45
N HIS A 34 8.54 -5.56 -4.64
CA HIS A 34 9.46 -4.97 -5.61
C HIS A 34 10.04 -3.64 -5.10
N ILE A 35 9.21 -2.74 -4.57
CA ILE A 35 9.68 -1.45 -4.03
C ILE A 35 10.61 -1.63 -2.83
N ASN A 36 10.32 -2.60 -1.96
CA ASN A 36 11.17 -2.90 -0.80
C ASN A 36 12.54 -3.49 -1.17
N SER A 37 12.78 -3.86 -2.44
CA SER A 37 14.13 -4.22 -2.91
C SER A 37 15.06 -3.01 -3.01
N LEU A 38 14.49 -1.80 -3.14
CA LEU A 38 15.23 -0.55 -3.20
C LEU A 38 15.62 -0.11 -1.78
N PRO A 39 16.90 0.25 -1.50
CA PRO A 39 17.29 0.78 -0.20
C PRO A 39 16.45 2.01 0.16
N ARG A 40 15.97 2.09 1.40
CA ARG A 40 15.11 3.20 1.87
C ARG A 40 15.72 4.59 1.67
N GLY A 41 17.06 4.70 1.71
CA GLY A 41 17.77 5.96 1.42
C GLY A 41 17.66 6.44 -0.03
N GLN A 42 17.14 5.60 -0.94
CA GLN A 42 16.89 5.93 -2.34
C GLN A 42 15.40 6.17 -2.63
N TRP A 43 14.53 6.05 -1.61
CA TRP A 43 13.11 6.32 -1.78
C TRP A 43 12.88 7.82 -1.91
N ASN A 44 12.31 8.24 -3.04
CA ASN A 44 11.80 9.59 -3.23
C ASN A 44 10.36 9.71 -2.69
N SER A 45 9.81 10.92 -2.68
CA SER A 45 8.46 11.17 -2.16
C SER A 45 7.39 10.34 -2.88
N ASN A 46 7.51 10.15 -4.20
CA ASN A 46 6.54 9.37 -4.98
C ASN A 46 6.53 7.88 -4.55
N ILE A 47 7.72 7.31 -4.32
CA ILE A 47 7.87 5.93 -3.81
C ILE A 47 7.27 5.82 -2.41
N GLN A 48 7.56 6.78 -1.53
CA GLN A 48 7.03 6.80 -0.17
C GLN A 48 5.49 6.87 -0.17
N GLU A 49 4.92 7.74 -0.99
CA GLU A 49 3.46 7.86 -1.16
C GLU A 49 2.84 6.57 -1.70
N LEU A 50 3.47 5.95 -2.71
CA LEU A 50 3.01 4.68 -3.25
C LEU A 50 3.04 3.57 -2.20
N VAL A 51 4.16 3.41 -1.48
CA VAL A 51 4.28 2.42 -0.41
C VAL A 51 3.23 2.63 0.67
N ASN A 52 3.04 3.87 1.13
CA ASN A 52 2.02 4.20 2.13
C ASN A 52 0.62 3.83 1.64
N ARG A 53 0.31 4.10 0.36
CA ARG A 53 -0.98 3.72 -0.24
C ARG A 53 -1.16 2.21 -0.26
N LEU A 54 -0.20 1.47 -0.82
CA LEU A 54 -0.26 0.02 -0.95
C LEU A 54 -0.36 -0.70 0.41
N GLN A 55 0.35 -0.19 1.42
CA GLN A 55 0.25 -0.72 2.79
C GLN A 55 -1.14 -0.53 3.38
N ASN A 56 -1.71 0.68 3.25
CA ASN A 56 -3.06 0.94 3.71
C ASN A 56 -4.09 0.06 2.98
N ASP A 57 -3.94 -0.12 1.66
CA ASP A 57 -4.85 -0.94 0.85
C ASP A 57 -4.81 -2.41 1.28
N GLN A 58 -3.62 -2.96 1.56
CA GLN A 58 -3.49 -4.32 2.07
C GLN A 58 -4.15 -4.52 3.45
N VAL A 59 -4.01 -3.54 4.35
CA VAL A 59 -4.67 -3.59 5.67
C VAL A 59 -6.18 -3.57 5.48
N LEU A 60 -6.70 -2.63 4.68
CA LEU A 60 -8.13 -2.49 4.42
C LEU A 60 -8.70 -3.73 3.73
N GLU A 61 -8.01 -4.31 2.74
CA GLU A 61 -8.37 -5.57 2.10
C GLU A 61 -8.50 -6.71 3.12
N THR A 62 -7.55 -6.80 4.06
CA THR A 62 -7.57 -7.83 5.10
C THR A 62 -8.71 -7.59 6.10
N ALA A 63 -8.93 -6.35 6.50
CA ALA A 63 -10.03 -5.99 7.39
C ALA A 63 -11.40 -6.23 6.74
N ASN A 64 -11.57 -5.86 5.46
CA ASN A 64 -12.77 -6.13 4.69
C ASN A 64 -13.05 -7.64 4.63
N ARG A 65 -12.03 -8.46 4.32
CA ARG A 65 -12.19 -9.93 4.33
C ARG A 65 -12.57 -10.46 5.70
N LEU A 66 -11.98 -9.96 6.80
CA LEU A 66 -12.37 -10.37 8.15
C LEU A 66 -13.85 -10.04 8.41
N ARG A 67 -14.29 -8.83 8.05
CA ARG A 67 -15.69 -8.40 8.18
C ARG A 67 -16.63 -9.26 7.32
N GLU A 68 -16.30 -9.56 6.08
CA GLU A 68 -17.07 -10.45 5.19
C GLU A 68 -17.21 -11.88 5.76
N ASN A 69 -16.21 -12.34 6.54
CA ASN A 69 -16.26 -13.61 7.25
C ASN A 69 -16.98 -13.51 8.62
N GLY A 70 -17.68 -12.41 8.90
CA GLY A 70 -18.40 -12.18 10.17
C GLY A 70 -17.51 -11.79 11.35
N LYS A 71 -16.21 -11.58 11.13
CA LYS A 71 -15.22 -11.20 12.16
C LYS A 71 -15.01 -9.69 12.20
N GLU A 72 -16.11 -8.93 12.18
CA GLU A 72 -16.06 -7.47 12.06
C GLU A 72 -15.33 -6.80 13.24
N ALA A 73 -15.53 -7.28 14.47
CA ALA A 73 -14.82 -6.76 15.64
C ALA A 73 -13.29 -6.98 15.56
N GLU A 74 -12.85 -8.12 15.01
CA GLU A 74 -11.43 -8.40 14.78
C GLU A 74 -10.87 -7.46 13.69
N ALA A 75 -11.64 -7.21 12.62
CA ALA A 75 -11.29 -6.29 11.55
C ALA A 75 -11.08 -4.86 12.09
N GLU A 76 -12.01 -4.35 12.90
CA GLU A 76 -11.89 -3.02 13.52
C GLU A 76 -10.70 -2.93 14.46
N ALA A 77 -10.49 -3.95 15.30
CA ALA A 77 -9.35 -3.98 16.20
C ALA A 77 -8.02 -3.96 15.43
N MET A 78 -7.93 -4.71 14.32
CA MET A 78 -6.77 -4.70 13.43
C MET A 78 -6.54 -3.33 12.77
N LEU A 79 -7.61 -2.67 12.31
CA LEU A 79 -7.53 -1.32 11.72
C LEU A 79 -7.06 -0.29 12.74
N ARG A 80 -7.59 -0.32 13.97
CA ARG A 80 -7.19 0.60 15.05
C ARG A 80 -5.74 0.41 15.53
N GLN A 81 -5.13 -0.74 15.26
CA GLN A 81 -3.72 -1.00 15.57
C GLN A 81 -2.76 -0.44 14.51
N GLN A 82 -3.26 -0.02 13.35
CA GLN A 82 -2.41 0.57 12.33
C GLN A 82 -1.94 1.96 12.72
N PRO A 83 -0.83 2.44 12.14
CA PRO A 83 -0.43 3.83 12.26
C PRO A 83 -1.57 4.78 11.83
N PRO A 84 -1.62 6.01 12.38
CA PRO A 84 -2.62 7.00 12.01
C PRO A 84 -2.69 7.18 10.48
N SER A 85 -3.88 6.95 9.93
CA SER A 85 -4.14 6.98 8.50
C SER A 85 -5.56 7.46 8.28
N SER A 86 -5.71 8.61 7.64
CA SER A 86 -7.03 9.20 7.38
C SER A 86 -7.94 8.23 6.61
N ARG A 87 -7.38 7.37 5.76
CA ARG A 87 -8.16 6.36 5.03
C ARG A 87 -8.72 5.29 5.97
N ILE A 88 -7.94 4.85 6.96
CA ILE A 88 -8.38 3.89 7.97
C ILE A 88 -9.43 4.52 8.88
N ASP A 89 -9.21 5.76 9.32
CA ASP A 89 -10.17 6.49 10.16
C ASP A 89 -11.52 6.67 9.45
N LEU A 90 -11.50 7.03 8.17
CA LEU A 90 -12.71 7.13 7.34
C LEU A 90 -13.40 5.76 7.20
N THR A 91 -12.65 4.69 6.97
CA THR A 91 -13.23 3.34 6.86
C THR A 91 -13.93 2.92 8.16
N LEU A 92 -13.30 3.16 9.31
CA LEU A 92 -13.88 2.87 10.62
C LEU A 92 -15.16 3.71 10.86
N ALA A 93 -15.15 4.98 10.47
CA ALA A 93 -16.32 5.84 10.56
C ALA A 93 -17.47 5.36 9.66
N ASP A 94 -17.17 4.99 8.41
CA ASP A 94 -18.14 4.46 7.45
C ASP A 94 -18.78 3.17 7.97
N TRP A 95 -17.99 2.28 8.58
CA TRP A 95 -18.51 1.04 9.16
C TRP A 95 -19.41 1.31 10.37
N ALA A 96 -19.03 2.24 11.23
CA ALA A 96 -19.86 2.65 12.35
C ALA A 96 -21.21 3.20 11.88
N GLN A 97 -21.21 4.00 10.80
CA GLN A 97 -22.44 4.56 10.22
C GLN A 97 -23.35 3.49 9.58
N GLN A 98 -22.78 2.43 9.02
CA GLN A 98 -23.57 1.33 8.42
C GLN A 98 -24.32 0.48 9.45
N ARG A 99 -23.95 0.56 10.73
CA ARG A 99 -24.59 -0.18 11.83
C ARG A 99 -25.76 0.56 12.48
N THR A 100 -25.88 1.87 12.23
CA THR A 100 -26.98 2.74 12.70
C THR A 100 -28.22 2.61 11.85
#